data_AF-A0A7S3NH94-F1
#
_entry.id   AF-A0A7S3NH94-F1
#
_cell.length_a   1.000
_cell.length_b   1.000
_cell.length_c   1.000
_cell.angle_alpha   90.00
_cell.angle_beta   90.00
_cell.angle_gamma   90.00
#
_symmetry.space_group_name_H-M   'P 1'
#
loop_
_entity.id
_entity.type
_entity.pdbx_description
1 polymer ?
#
loop_
_entity_poly.entity_id
_entity_poly.type
_entity_poly.pdbx_seq_one_letter_code
_entity_poly.pdbx_strand_id
1 'polypeptide(L)'
;VGVKIILRLVSKFERREDKTEVVISNTLKMFVTQLINSTILLLIVNMNIGFVPSWFPFFGGDYSDFVDQWYLDVGSTILIMMLFSIITPHFANFGFHFMLWTKRCLDRGCRRDPRRTRKLFQIDYETLYMGPEYMLEYRYSNMLTMIFIALMFGCGMPILYLFAALTFFVTYWVDKIALLRIYRKPPRYGSMLMKVTRQCIAIAFVIHFGFSFWMLSNSLVFDTYKQNAIGAGTTSVDEIQKDSYSWVKINQRLNQYHSLAYAAAFGLFILAYILKTLIVSFMKKNAKTKGDSEGEVTSNNYFASLEHEHLESFIEKTQ
;
A
#
# COMPACT_ATOMS: atom_id res chain seq x y z
N VAL A 1 4.29 17.09 3.59
CA VAL A 1 2.99 17.74 3.26
C VAL A 1 2.98 18.33 1.85
N GLY A 2 4.00 19.09 1.43
CA GLY A 2 4.07 19.73 0.09
C GLY A 2 3.88 18.78 -1.10
N VAL A 3 4.60 17.64 -1.13
CA VAL A 3 4.50 16.67 -2.23
C VAL A 3 3.08 16.12 -2.40
N LYS A 4 2.36 15.86 -1.31
CA LYS A 4 0.98 15.34 -1.34
C LYS A 4 -0.01 16.38 -1.88
N ILE A 5 0.27 17.68 -1.67
CA ILE A 5 -0.53 18.78 -2.24
C ILE A 5 -0.29 18.86 -3.75
N ILE A 6 0.97 18.78 -4.20
CA ILE A 6 1.33 18.79 -5.62
C ILE A 6 0.68 17.61 -6.36
N LEU A 7 0.75 16.40 -5.79
CA LEU A 7 0.13 15.22 -6.41
C LEU A 7 -1.39 15.35 -6.58
N ARG A 8 -2.07 16.02 -5.64
CA ARG A 8 -3.50 16.33 -5.78
C ARG A 8 -3.77 17.35 -6.88
N LEU A 9 -2.92 18.36 -7.03
CA LEU A 9 -3.05 19.33 -8.12
C LEU A 9 -2.87 18.66 -9.47
N VAL A 10 -1.89 17.76 -9.60
CA VAL A 10 -1.69 16.93 -10.80
C VAL A 10 -2.91 16.06 -11.07
N SER A 11 -3.49 15.40 -10.05
CA SER A 11 -4.68 14.59 -10.26
C SER A 11 -5.94 15.41 -10.61
N LYS A 12 -6.04 16.67 -10.17
CA LYS A 12 -7.10 17.59 -10.61
C LYS A 12 -6.90 18.01 -12.06
N PHE A 13 -5.64 18.18 -12.48
CA PHE A 13 -5.30 18.47 -13.87
C PHE A 13 -5.62 17.29 -14.80
N GLU A 14 -5.53 16.05 -14.31
CA GLU A 14 -5.89 14.83 -15.07
C GLU A 14 -7.37 14.70 -15.45
N ARG A 15 -8.27 15.59 -14.99
CA ARG A 15 -9.70 15.65 -15.38
C ARG A 15 -10.40 14.27 -15.48
N ARG A 16 -10.32 13.47 -14.43
CA ARG A 16 -11.07 12.20 -14.36
C ARG A 16 -12.56 12.47 -14.10
N GLU A 17 -13.41 11.66 -14.71
CA GLU A 17 -14.87 11.85 -14.68
C GLU A 17 -15.50 11.43 -13.34
N ASP A 18 -14.97 10.38 -12.69
CA ASP A 18 -15.47 9.89 -11.39
C ASP A 18 -14.56 10.30 -10.21
N LYS A 19 -15.19 10.76 -9.13
CA LYS A 19 -14.56 11.06 -7.84
C LYS A 19 -13.86 9.83 -7.25
N THR A 20 -14.39 8.62 -7.46
CA THR A 20 -13.75 7.39 -6.98
C THR A 20 -12.40 7.16 -7.66
N GLU A 21 -12.32 7.39 -8.98
CA GLU A 21 -11.08 7.23 -9.74
C GLU A 21 -10.02 8.27 -9.36
N VAL A 22 -10.43 9.51 -9.07
CA VAL A 22 -9.53 10.55 -8.54
C VAL A 22 -8.91 10.08 -7.21
N VAL A 23 -9.72 9.53 -6.30
CA VAL A 23 -9.22 9.01 -5.02
C VAL A 23 -8.27 7.83 -5.22
N ILE A 24 -8.55 6.91 -6.14
CA ILE A 24 -7.66 5.79 -6.46
C ILE A 24 -6.32 6.29 -7.02
N SER A 25 -6.35 7.17 -8.02
CA SER A 25 -5.15 7.77 -8.63
C SER A 25 -4.29 8.48 -7.58
N ASN A 26 -4.92 9.31 -6.74
CA ASN A 26 -4.22 9.98 -5.64
C ASN A 26 -3.62 8.98 -4.64
N THR A 27 -4.37 7.94 -4.28
CA THR A 27 -3.89 6.91 -3.34
C THR A 27 -2.62 6.24 -3.87
N LEU A 28 -2.63 5.79 -5.12
CA LEU A 28 -1.50 5.09 -5.73
C LEU A 28 -0.28 6.00 -5.87
N LYS A 29 -0.45 7.23 -6.36
CA LYS A 29 0.65 8.20 -6.47
C LYS A 29 1.25 8.51 -5.10
N MET A 30 0.41 8.82 -4.11
CA MET A 30 0.87 9.11 -2.76
C MET A 30 1.57 7.92 -2.12
N PHE A 31 1.08 6.69 -2.37
CA PHE A 31 1.70 5.47 -1.90
C PHE A 31 3.08 5.26 -2.54
N VAL A 32 3.16 5.28 -3.87
CA VAL A 32 4.43 5.07 -4.60
C VAL A 32 5.46 6.12 -4.20
N THR A 33 5.07 7.39 -4.15
CA THR A 33 5.99 8.46 -3.73
C THR A 33 6.46 8.30 -2.30
N GLN A 34 5.58 7.86 -1.38
CA GLN A 34 5.99 7.58 0.00
C GLN A 34 6.94 6.40 0.07
N LEU A 35 6.61 5.28 -0.58
CA LEU A 35 7.47 4.09 -0.59
C LEU A 35 8.85 4.41 -1.16
N ILE A 36 8.90 5.17 -2.25
CA ILE A 36 10.17 5.61 -2.85
C ILE A 36 10.96 6.47 -1.87
N ASN A 37 10.34 7.51 -1.32
CA ASN A 37 11.04 8.46 -0.45
C ASN A 37 11.44 7.88 0.91
N SER A 38 10.66 6.93 1.41
CA SER A 38 10.84 6.39 2.76
C SER A 38 11.81 5.22 2.81
N THR A 39 11.85 4.38 1.77
CA THR A 39 12.68 3.16 1.82
C THR A 39 13.50 2.90 0.57
N ILE A 40 12.95 3.11 -0.64
CA ILE A 40 13.69 2.75 -1.87
C ILE A 40 14.87 3.69 -2.08
N LEU A 41 14.69 5.01 -1.92
CA LEU A 41 15.80 5.96 -2.02
C LEU A 41 16.85 5.70 -0.94
N LEU A 42 16.43 5.41 0.29
CA LEU A 42 17.34 5.10 1.38
C LEU A 42 18.18 3.86 1.04
N LEU A 43 17.58 2.83 0.46
CA LEU A 43 18.30 1.64 -0.02
C LEU A 43 19.27 1.99 -1.16
N ILE A 44 18.80 2.70 -2.20
CA ILE A 44 19.60 3.01 -3.40
C ILE A 44 20.82 3.88 -3.07
N VAL A 45 20.69 4.84 -2.15
CA VAL A 45 21.78 5.74 -1.77
C VAL A 45 22.83 5.04 -0.93
N ASN A 46 22.42 4.13 -0.05
CA ASN A 46 23.34 3.43 0.85
C ASN A 46 23.93 2.15 0.27
N MET A 47 23.34 1.61 -0.81
CA MET A 47 23.85 0.43 -1.48
C MET A 47 25.07 0.77 -2.36
N ASN A 48 26.03 -0.14 -2.44
CA ASN A 48 27.19 -0.07 -3.31
C ASN A 48 27.20 -1.27 -4.26
N ILE A 49 27.17 -1.00 -5.56
CA ILE A 49 27.20 -2.08 -6.56
C ILE A 49 28.56 -2.18 -7.28
N GLY A 50 29.54 -1.31 -6.95
CA GLY A 50 30.94 -1.44 -7.36
C GLY A 50 31.28 -1.09 -8.82
N PHE A 51 30.29 -0.94 -9.72
CA PHE A 51 30.53 -0.64 -11.15
C PHE A 51 30.01 0.73 -11.62
N VAL A 52 29.64 1.60 -10.68
CA VAL A 52 29.00 2.88 -10.99
C VAL A 52 30.02 4.01 -11.08
N PRO A 53 29.94 4.90 -12.09
CA PRO A 53 30.83 6.05 -12.20
C PRO A 53 30.72 6.99 -11.00
N SER A 54 31.83 7.58 -10.57
CA SER A 54 31.92 8.49 -9.41
C SER A 54 31.03 9.74 -9.48
N TRP A 55 30.60 10.14 -10.68
CA TRP A 55 29.69 11.28 -10.89
C TRP A 55 28.21 10.92 -10.69
N PHE A 56 27.86 9.64 -10.62
CA PHE A 56 26.48 9.21 -10.44
C PHE A 56 26.17 9.07 -8.94
N PRO A 57 25.19 9.80 -8.40
CA PRO A 57 24.98 9.92 -6.95
C PRO A 57 24.27 8.71 -6.32
N PHE A 58 23.89 7.71 -7.10
CA PHE A 58 23.17 6.53 -6.64
C PHE A 58 24.08 5.31 -6.71
N PHE A 59 23.88 4.34 -5.82
CA PHE A 59 24.62 3.07 -5.77
C PHE A 59 26.14 3.18 -5.51
N GLY A 60 26.59 4.30 -4.96
CA GLY A 60 27.96 4.53 -4.49
C GLY A 60 28.08 4.59 -2.98
N GLY A 61 27.15 3.97 -2.25
CA GLY A 61 27.09 4.01 -0.78
C GLY A 61 28.13 3.13 -0.10
N ASP A 62 27.96 2.93 1.21
CA ASP A 62 28.94 2.21 2.03
C ASP A 62 28.69 0.70 2.09
N TYR A 63 27.49 0.23 1.72
CA TYR A 63 27.06 -1.14 1.93
C TYR A 63 26.92 -1.93 0.64
N SER A 64 27.75 -2.96 0.46
CA SER A 64 27.62 -3.88 -0.68
C SER A 64 26.44 -4.86 -0.56
N ASP A 65 25.92 -5.07 0.66
CA ASP A 65 24.77 -5.96 0.93
C ASP A 65 24.13 -5.67 2.31
N PHE A 66 23.12 -6.45 2.69
CA PHE A 66 22.51 -6.49 4.03
C PHE A 66 23.46 -7.09 5.08
N VAL A 67 24.54 -6.38 5.40
CA VAL A 67 25.49 -6.71 6.48
C VAL A 67 25.02 -6.13 7.82
N ASP A 68 25.62 -6.56 8.93
CA ASP A 68 25.21 -6.12 10.28
C ASP A 68 25.18 -4.60 10.43
N GLN A 69 26.22 -3.94 9.91
CA GLN A 69 26.33 -2.48 9.96
C GLN A 69 25.21 -1.79 9.16
N TRP A 70 24.73 -2.41 8.07
CA TRP A 70 23.56 -1.89 7.34
C TRP A 70 22.30 -1.93 8.22
N TYR A 71 22.10 -2.98 9.02
CA TYR A 71 20.96 -3.05 9.95
C TYR A 71 21.07 -2.01 11.07
N LEU A 72 22.28 -1.76 11.58
CA LEU A 72 22.52 -0.77 12.63
C LEU A 72 22.27 0.66 12.12
N ASP A 73 22.65 0.97 10.87
CA ASP A 73 22.57 2.34 10.36
C ASP A 73 21.29 2.59 9.55
N VAL A 74 21.10 1.82 8.47
CA VAL A 74 19.94 1.96 7.58
C VAL A 74 18.69 1.32 8.20
N GLY A 75 18.83 0.13 8.77
CA GLY A 75 17.73 -0.59 9.40
C GLY A 75 17.12 0.16 10.59
N SER A 76 17.95 0.73 11.46
CA SER A 76 17.49 1.56 12.59
C SER A 76 16.75 2.83 12.11
N THR A 77 17.21 3.44 11.02
CA THR A 77 16.52 4.58 10.40
C THR A 77 15.11 4.20 9.94
N ILE A 78 14.95 3.02 9.30
CA ILE A 78 13.63 2.50 8.90
C ILE A 78 12.75 2.23 10.13
N LEU A 79 13.32 1.65 11.20
CA LEU A 79 12.62 1.39 12.46
C LEU A 79 12.10 2.69 13.10
N ILE A 80 12.96 3.70 13.21
CA ILE A 80 12.62 5.01 13.75
C ILE A 80 11.51 5.65 12.91
N MET A 81 11.62 5.60 11.58
CA MET A 81 10.59 6.11 10.68
C MET A 81 9.22 5.42 10.89
N MET A 82 9.20 4.09 11.07
CA MET A 82 7.97 3.36 11.36
C MET A 82 7.40 3.74 12.74
N LEU A 83 8.24 3.94 13.74
CA LEU A 83 7.82 4.42 15.06
C LEU A 83 7.15 5.80 14.97
N PHE A 84 7.78 6.74 14.25
CA PHE A 84 7.17 8.06 14.01
C PHE A 84 5.86 7.96 13.21
N SER A 85 5.74 7.00 12.31
CA SER A 85 4.54 6.79 11.50
C SER A 85 3.33 6.33 12.32
N ILE A 86 3.53 5.79 13.53
CA ILE A 86 2.44 5.48 14.47
C ILE A 86 1.75 6.76 14.93
N ILE A 87 2.49 7.84 15.21
CA ILE A 87 1.94 9.02 15.89
C ILE A 87 1.64 10.15 14.90
N THR A 88 2.53 10.34 13.92
CA THR A 88 2.50 11.44 12.94
C THR A 88 1.14 11.67 12.25
N PRO A 89 0.45 10.65 11.68
CA PRO A 89 -0.80 10.88 10.97
C PRO A 89 -1.97 11.27 11.89
N HIS A 90 -1.80 11.14 13.21
CA HIS A 90 -2.83 11.49 14.19
C HIS A 90 -2.68 12.95 14.65
N PHE A 91 -1.47 13.51 14.68
CA PHE A 91 -1.27 14.93 14.98
C PHE A 91 -2.08 15.85 14.07
N ALA A 92 -2.24 15.49 12.78
CA ALA A 92 -3.10 16.24 11.87
C ALA A 92 -4.58 16.23 12.31
N ASN A 93 -5.11 15.09 12.78
CA ASN A 93 -6.49 15.00 13.29
C ASN A 93 -6.67 15.86 14.54
N PHE A 94 -5.71 15.80 15.46
CA PHE A 94 -5.70 16.64 16.66
C PHE A 94 -5.63 18.13 16.29
N GLY A 95 -4.77 18.49 15.33
CA GLY A 95 -4.65 19.85 14.81
C GLY A 95 -5.94 20.37 14.18
N PHE A 96 -6.60 19.58 13.35
CA PHE A 96 -7.91 19.95 12.78
C PHE A 96 -8.98 20.10 13.84
N HIS A 97 -9.03 19.19 14.82
CA HIS A 97 -9.96 19.29 15.94
C HIS A 97 -9.72 20.55 16.76
N PHE A 98 -8.46 20.84 17.10
CA PHE A 98 -8.08 22.04 17.82
C PHE A 98 -8.43 23.32 17.04
N MET A 99 -8.12 23.36 15.74
CA MET A 99 -8.48 24.48 14.87
C MET A 99 -9.99 24.69 14.77
N LEU A 100 -10.79 23.62 14.68
CA LEU A 100 -12.25 23.73 14.69
C LEU A 100 -12.75 24.23 16.03
N TRP A 101 -12.21 23.70 17.12
CA TRP A 101 -12.57 24.10 18.47
C TRP A 101 -12.30 25.60 18.68
N THR A 102 -11.14 26.11 18.29
CA THR A 102 -10.83 27.55 18.39
C THR A 102 -11.76 28.40 17.52
N LYS A 103 -12.02 28.01 16.27
CA LYS A 103 -12.94 28.74 15.38
C LYS A 103 -14.38 28.75 15.91
N ARG A 104 -14.87 27.63 16.46
CA ARG A 104 -16.20 27.54 17.09
C ARG A 104 -16.26 28.34 18.39
N CYS A 105 -15.16 28.39 19.15
CA CYS A 105 -15.02 29.26 20.32
C CYS A 105 -15.15 30.73 19.89
N LEU A 106 -14.38 31.19 18.91
CA LEU A 106 -14.43 32.56 18.40
C LEU A 106 -15.83 32.95 17.88
N ASP A 107 -16.51 32.03 17.19
CA ASP A 107 -17.89 32.22 16.72
C ASP A 107 -18.89 32.40 17.87
N ARG A 108 -18.79 31.61 18.94
CA ARG A 108 -19.68 31.69 20.12
C ARG A 108 -19.28 32.76 21.15
N GLY A 109 -18.13 33.42 20.95
CA GLY A 109 -17.49 34.23 21.99
C GLY A 109 -17.06 33.39 23.20
N CYS A 110 -16.62 32.16 22.93
CA CYS A 110 -16.15 31.14 23.87
C CYS A 110 -17.17 30.75 24.94
N ARG A 111 -18.46 31.00 24.67
CA ARG A 111 -19.56 30.57 25.53
C ARG A 111 -20.01 29.15 25.16
N ARG A 112 -20.54 28.42 26.14
CA ARG A 112 -21.04 27.05 25.96
C ARG A 112 -22.41 26.97 25.29
N ASP A 113 -23.05 28.09 25.00
CA ASP A 113 -24.37 28.12 24.34
C ASP A 113 -24.27 27.66 22.88
N PRO A 114 -24.92 26.54 22.49
CA PRO A 114 -24.89 26.03 21.12
C PRO A 114 -25.67 26.90 20.13
N ARG A 115 -26.61 27.73 20.59
CA ARG A 115 -27.50 28.53 19.73
C ARG A 115 -26.90 29.86 19.32
N ARG A 116 -25.81 30.27 19.97
CA ARG A 116 -25.13 31.52 19.66
C ARG A 116 -24.17 31.34 18.48
N THR A 117 -24.33 32.15 17.45
CA THR A 117 -23.43 32.19 16.29
C THR A 117 -23.20 33.64 15.88
N ARG A 118 -22.01 33.96 15.40
CA ARG A 118 -21.69 35.26 14.78
C ARG A 118 -21.78 35.20 13.26
N LYS A 119 -22.12 34.04 12.67
CA LYS A 119 -22.29 33.86 11.23
C LYS A 119 -23.59 34.47 10.74
N LEU A 120 -23.49 35.28 9.68
CA LEU A 120 -24.63 35.91 9.02
C LEU A 120 -25.34 34.92 8.08
N PHE A 121 -24.57 34.17 7.28
CA PHE A 121 -25.11 33.22 6.31
C PHE A 121 -25.15 31.79 6.87
N GLN A 122 -26.22 31.07 6.54
CA GLN A 122 -26.39 29.66 6.91
C GLN A 122 -25.24 28.78 6.40
N ILE A 123 -24.75 29.05 5.19
CA ILE A 123 -23.66 28.27 4.58
C ILE A 123 -22.33 28.39 5.35
N ASP A 124 -22.07 29.57 5.93
CA ASP A 124 -20.86 29.81 6.74
C ASP A 124 -20.95 29.10 8.09
N TYR A 125 -22.16 29.09 8.67
CA TYR A 125 -22.45 28.33 9.88
C TYR A 125 -22.26 26.83 9.62
N GLU A 126 -22.90 26.30 8.60
CA GLU A 126 -22.79 24.89 8.21
C GLU A 126 -21.33 24.49 7.94
N THR A 127 -20.59 25.29 7.18
CA THR A 127 -19.17 25.01 6.87
C THR A 127 -18.31 24.94 8.13
N LEU A 128 -18.56 25.78 9.13
CA LEU A 128 -17.82 25.77 10.40
C LEU A 128 -18.19 24.57 11.30
N TYR A 129 -19.46 24.18 11.31
CA TYR A 129 -19.97 23.15 12.22
C TYR A 129 -20.00 21.73 11.63
N MET A 130 -20.00 21.57 10.29
CA MET A 130 -19.93 20.26 9.63
C MET A 130 -18.57 19.57 9.75
N GLY A 131 -17.48 20.33 9.89
CA GLY A 131 -16.12 19.80 9.98
C GLY A 131 -15.46 19.52 8.62
N PRO A 132 -14.15 19.18 8.61
CA PRO A 132 -13.38 18.98 7.37
C PRO A 132 -13.78 17.70 6.62
N GLU A 133 -13.34 17.62 5.37
CA GLU A 133 -13.40 16.38 4.58
C GLU A 133 -12.43 15.32 5.11
N TYR A 134 -12.89 14.06 5.13
CA TYR A 134 -12.03 12.92 5.41
C TYR A 134 -11.25 12.52 4.16
N MET A 135 -9.93 12.67 4.20
CA MET A 135 -9.05 12.41 3.06
C MET A 135 -8.69 10.92 2.97
N LEU A 136 -9.58 10.13 2.36
CA LEU A 136 -9.46 8.68 2.27
C LEU A 136 -8.17 8.23 1.59
N GLU A 137 -7.75 8.92 0.53
CA GLU A 137 -6.54 8.60 -0.23
C GLU A 137 -5.26 8.68 0.61
N TYR A 138 -5.21 9.60 1.58
CA TYR A 138 -4.06 9.77 2.48
C TYR A 138 -3.97 8.57 3.44
N ARG A 139 -5.11 8.10 3.90
CA ARG A 139 -5.21 6.99 4.85
C ARG A 139 -4.81 5.68 4.19
N TYR A 140 -5.40 5.39 3.02
CA TYR A 140 -5.06 4.21 2.24
C TYR A 140 -3.59 4.20 1.78
N SER A 141 -3.07 5.34 1.34
CA SER A 141 -1.66 5.41 0.90
C SER A 141 -0.70 5.12 2.05
N ASN A 142 -0.90 5.74 3.22
CA ASN A 142 -0.04 5.48 4.39
C ASN A 142 -0.15 4.02 4.86
N MET A 143 -1.35 3.43 4.88
CA MET A 143 -1.55 2.03 5.27
C MET A 143 -0.80 1.09 4.31
N LEU A 144 -0.93 1.30 3.00
CA LEU A 144 -0.18 0.54 2.00
C LEU A 144 1.33 0.69 2.19
N THR A 145 1.84 1.92 2.41
CA THR A 145 3.27 2.14 2.67
C THR A 145 3.75 1.31 3.87
N MET A 146 3.02 1.33 4.99
CA MET A 146 3.39 0.57 6.19
C MET A 146 3.37 -0.95 5.95
N ILE A 147 2.38 -1.46 5.19
CA ILE A 147 2.34 -2.88 4.80
C ILE A 147 3.58 -3.22 3.96
N PHE A 148 3.90 -2.42 2.95
CA PHE A 148 5.03 -2.67 2.06
C PHE A 148 6.36 -2.63 2.81
N ILE A 149 6.59 -1.64 3.68
CA ILE A 149 7.83 -1.55 4.45
C ILE A 149 7.99 -2.76 5.38
N ALA A 150 6.93 -3.10 6.12
CA ALA A 150 6.95 -4.26 7.01
C ALA A 150 7.18 -5.57 6.26
N LEU A 151 6.58 -5.73 5.07
CA LEU A 151 6.78 -6.90 4.24
C LEU A 151 8.16 -6.93 3.57
N MET A 152 8.68 -5.81 3.08
CA MET A 152 10.00 -5.76 2.46
C MET A 152 11.11 -6.15 3.44
N PHE A 153 11.12 -5.55 4.62
CA PHE A 153 12.26 -5.71 5.54
C PHE A 153 11.97 -6.59 6.76
N GLY A 154 10.71 -7.03 6.96
CA GLY A 154 10.31 -7.75 8.17
C GLY A 154 10.96 -9.13 8.33
N CYS A 155 11.44 -9.76 7.26
CA CYS A 155 12.15 -11.04 7.37
C CYS A 155 13.52 -10.88 8.06
N GLY A 156 14.27 -9.81 7.74
CA GLY A 156 15.52 -9.51 8.43
C GLY A 156 15.35 -8.66 9.70
N MET A 157 14.22 -7.96 9.84
CA MET A 157 13.88 -7.15 11.01
C MET A 157 12.43 -7.44 11.49
N PRO A 158 12.19 -8.57 12.18
CA PRO A 158 10.83 -9.01 12.57
C PRO A 158 10.06 -8.02 13.43
N ILE A 159 10.75 -7.17 14.20
CA ILE A 159 10.15 -6.11 15.01
C ILE A 159 9.31 -5.11 14.17
N LEU A 160 9.59 -4.97 12.86
CA LEU A 160 8.80 -4.12 11.96
C LEU A 160 7.35 -4.60 11.85
N TYR A 161 7.09 -5.91 11.95
CA TYR A 161 5.71 -6.44 11.96
C TYR A 161 4.94 -5.99 13.20
N LEU A 162 5.60 -5.94 14.36
CA LEU A 162 5.01 -5.44 15.59
C LEU A 162 4.66 -3.95 15.46
N PHE A 163 5.55 -3.14 14.88
CA PHE A 163 5.27 -1.72 14.65
C PHE A 163 4.17 -1.49 13.63
N ALA A 164 4.09 -2.30 12.56
CA ALA A 164 2.98 -2.26 11.63
C ALA A 164 1.65 -2.60 12.32
N ALA A 165 1.62 -3.66 13.13
CA ALA A 165 0.44 -4.06 13.89
C ALA A 165 -0.01 -2.94 14.85
N LEU A 166 0.94 -2.34 15.58
CA LEU A 166 0.67 -1.21 16.48
C LEU A 166 0.14 0.01 15.72
N THR A 167 0.72 0.31 14.55
CA THR A 167 0.27 1.42 13.69
C THR A 167 -1.19 1.21 13.27
N PHE A 168 -1.56 0.01 12.84
CA PHE A 168 -2.94 -0.28 12.44
C PHE A 168 -3.91 -0.28 13.62
N PHE A 169 -3.48 -0.77 14.78
CA PHE A 169 -4.28 -0.72 16.00
C PHE A 169 -4.60 0.72 16.42
N VAL A 170 -3.58 1.57 16.53
CA VAL A 170 -3.75 3.00 16.88
C VAL A 170 -4.58 3.71 15.80
N THR A 171 -4.27 3.46 14.52
CA THR A 171 -5.01 4.07 13.41
C THR A 171 -6.48 3.71 13.43
N TYR A 172 -6.82 2.45 13.71
CA TYR A 172 -8.21 2.01 13.83
C TYR A 172 -8.98 2.82 14.88
N TRP A 173 -8.43 2.94 16.10
CA TRP A 173 -9.11 3.66 17.18
C TRP A 173 -9.19 5.16 16.93
N VAL A 174 -8.10 5.79 16.49
CA VAL A 174 -8.07 7.22 16.21
C VAL A 174 -9.01 7.57 15.06
N ASP A 175 -8.99 6.82 13.96
CA ASP A 175 -9.85 7.11 12.82
C ASP A 175 -11.31 6.81 13.13
N LYS A 176 -11.62 5.80 13.95
CA LYS A 176 -12.97 5.56 14.46
C LYS A 176 -13.51 6.76 15.23
N ILE A 177 -12.72 7.31 16.15
CA ILE A 177 -13.10 8.52 16.91
C ILE A 177 -13.23 9.73 15.97
N ALA A 178 -12.28 9.91 15.07
CA ALA A 178 -12.25 11.06 14.18
C ALA A 178 -13.41 11.07 13.18
N LEU A 179 -13.77 9.92 12.62
CA LEU A 179 -14.91 9.77 11.72
C LEU A 179 -16.25 10.02 12.42
N LEU A 180 -16.35 9.69 13.71
CA LEU A 180 -17.58 9.88 14.48
C LEU A 180 -17.74 11.30 15.04
N ARG A 181 -16.65 12.05 15.27
CA ARG A 181 -16.68 13.32 16.02
C ARG A 181 -16.09 14.54 15.30
N ILE A 182 -15.21 14.34 14.33
CA ILE A 182 -14.40 15.43 13.74
C ILE A 182 -14.80 15.68 12.29
N TYR A 183 -14.86 14.62 11.50
CA TYR A 183 -15.07 14.71 10.05
C TYR A 183 -16.54 14.76 9.67
N ARG A 184 -16.83 15.47 8.58
CA ARG A 184 -18.14 15.38 7.94
C ARG A 184 -18.32 14.02 7.27
N LYS A 185 -19.57 13.58 7.11
CA LYS A 185 -19.90 12.31 6.46
C LYS A 185 -19.25 12.23 5.07
N PRO A 186 -18.36 11.25 4.81
CA PRO A 186 -17.71 11.14 3.52
C PRO A 186 -18.72 10.71 2.43
N PRO A 187 -18.45 11.02 1.16
CA PRO A 187 -19.24 10.49 0.06
C PRO A 187 -19.16 8.95 0.03
N ARG A 188 -20.19 8.30 -0.53
CA ARG A 188 -20.20 6.85 -0.70
C ARG A 188 -19.22 6.47 -1.82
N TYR A 189 -18.05 5.97 -1.45
CA TYR A 189 -17.09 5.41 -2.42
C TYR A 189 -17.51 3.99 -2.83
N GLY A 190 -17.34 3.66 -4.11
CA GLY A 190 -17.58 2.31 -4.61
C GLY A 190 -16.54 1.29 -4.10
N SER A 191 -16.78 0.01 -4.39
CA SER A 191 -15.88 -1.08 -3.97
C SER A 191 -14.53 -1.10 -4.70
N MET A 192 -14.36 -0.25 -5.72
CA MET A 192 -13.18 -0.26 -6.59
C MET A 192 -11.87 0.05 -5.84
N LEU A 193 -11.87 1.03 -4.94
CA LEU A 193 -10.68 1.38 -4.14
C LEU A 193 -10.18 0.18 -3.31
N MET A 194 -11.10 -0.58 -2.72
CA MET A 194 -10.75 -1.78 -1.95
C MET A 194 -10.19 -2.89 -2.85
N LYS A 195 -10.74 -3.05 -4.07
CA LYS A 195 -10.23 -4.03 -5.05
C LYS A 195 -8.79 -3.70 -5.46
N VAL A 196 -8.50 -2.45 -5.78
CA VAL A 196 -7.16 -1.98 -6.16
C VAL A 196 -6.18 -2.13 -4.99
N THR A 197 -6.57 -1.69 -3.79
CA THR A 197 -5.72 -1.81 -2.59
C THR A 197 -5.36 -3.27 -2.29
N ARG A 198 -6.33 -4.20 -2.43
CA ARG A 198 -6.08 -5.63 -2.27
C ARG A 198 -5.10 -6.18 -3.30
N GLN A 199 -5.15 -5.70 -4.55
CA GLN A 199 -4.17 -6.06 -5.58
C GLN A 199 -2.77 -5.55 -5.22
N CYS A 200 -2.65 -4.33 -4.72
CA CYS A 200 -1.37 -3.81 -4.23
C CYS A 200 -0.79 -4.66 -3.09
N ILE A 201 -1.62 -5.10 -2.13
CA ILE A 201 -1.18 -5.99 -1.06
C ILE A 201 -0.70 -7.35 -1.61
N ALA A 202 -1.37 -7.90 -2.64
CA ALA A 202 -0.91 -9.12 -3.29
C ALA A 202 0.49 -8.95 -3.93
N ILE A 203 0.74 -7.79 -4.57
CA ILE A 203 2.07 -7.43 -5.09
C ILE A 203 3.09 -7.30 -3.96
N ALA A 204 2.69 -6.75 -2.80
CA ALA A 204 3.56 -6.63 -1.63
C ALA A 204 4.08 -7.98 -1.14
N PHE A 205 3.25 -9.03 -1.18
CA PHE A 205 3.71 -10.39 -0.84
C PHE A 205 4.76 -10.91 -1.83
N VAL A 206 4.62 -10.66 -3.12
CA VAL A 206 5.65 -11.05 -4.10
C VAL A 206 6.97 -10.36 -3.80
N ILE A 207 6.92 -9.06 -3.47
CA ILE A 207 8.10 -8.29 -3.08
C ILE A 207 8.71 -8.81 -1.77
N HIS A 208 7.87 -9.18 -0.79
CA HIS A 208 8.33 -9.79 0.48
C HIS A 208 9.24 -10.97 0.23
N PHE A 209 8.83 -11.91 -0.63
CA PHE A 209 9.65 -13.08 -0.93
C PHE A 209 10.96 -12.70 -1.64
N GLY A 210 10.93 -11.76 -2.59
CA GLY A 210 12.14 -11.29 -3.26
C GLY A 210 13.17 -10.69 -2.29
N PHE A 211 12.72 -9.79 -1.41
CA PHE A 211 13.58 -9.19 -0.39
C PHE A 211 14.03 -10.20 0.66
N SER A 212 13.14 -11.06 1.13
CA SER A 212 13.48 -12.09 2.11
C SER A 212 14.49 -13.08 1.57
N PHE A 213 14.37 -13.48 0.30
CA PHE A 213 15.38 -14.30 -0.37
C PHE A 213 16.72 -13.58 -0.42
N TRP A 214 16.74 -12.30 -0.81
CA TRP A 214 17.98 -11.52 -0.86
C TRP A 214 18.64 -11.43 0.52
N MET A 215 17.89 -11.08 1.57
CA MET A 215 18.41 -10.93 2.93
C MET A 215 18.85 -12.27 3.55
N LEU A 216 18.01 -13.32 3.46
CA LEU A 216 18.31 -14.62 4.06
C LEU A 216 19.36 -15.42 3.31
N SER A 217 19.57 -15.15 2.01
CA SER A 217 20.65 -15.80 1.26
C SER A 217 22.04 -15.25 1.59
N ASN A 218 22.12 -14.16 2.37
CA ASN A 218 23.40 -13.62 2.78
C ASN A 218 24.02 -14.47 3.89
N SER A 219 25.03 -15.27 3.56
CA SER A 219 25.77 -16.10 4.52
C SER A 219 26.48 -15.30 5.60
N LEU A 220 26.81 -14.03 5.35
CA LEU A 220 27.54 -13.19 6.31
C LEU A 220 26.74 -12.92 7.58
N VAL A 221 25.40 -12.93 7.48
CA VAL A 221 24.50 -12.72 8.63
C VAL A 221 24.60 -13.88 9.63
N PHE A 222 25.00 -15.07 9.18
CA PHE A 222 25.04 -16.29 10.00
C PHE A 222 26.46 -16.74 10.38
N ASP A 223 27.50 -16.13 9.81
CA ASP A 223 28.89 -16.56 9.98
C ASP A 223 29.60 -15.74 11.09
N THR A 224 29.26 -16.04 12.34
CA THR A 224 29.77 -15.35 13.55
C THR A 224 31.29 -15.44 13.71
N TYR A 225 31.93 -16.45 13.11
CA TYR A 225 33.39 -16.62 13.18
C TYR A 225 34.15 -15.53 12.40
N LYS A 226 33.64 -15.15 11.22
CA LYS A 226 34.21 -14.03 10.44
C LYS A 226 33.95 -12.69 11.11
N GLN A 227 32.81 -12.51 11.80
CA GLN A 227 32.51 -11.30 12.57
C GLN A 227 33.54 -11.07 13.70
N ASN A 228 33.91 -12.12 14.44
CA ASN A 228 34.89 -12.00 15.53
C ASN A 228 36.32 -11.70 15.00
N ALA A 229 36.69 -12.24 13.83
CA ALA A 229 37.97 -11.94 13.18
C ALA A 229 38.06 -10.48 12.66
N ILE A 230 36.94 -9.87 12.29
CA ILE A 230 36.86 -8.45 11.90
C ILE A 230 37.00 -7.55 13.13
N GLY A 231 36.31 -7.88 14.24
CA GLY A 231 36.46 -7.16 15.51
C GLY A 231 37.86 -7.25 16.11
N ALA A 232 38.61 -8.32 15.78
CA ALA A 232 40.00 -8.52 16.17
C ALA A 232 41.03 -7.82 15.24
N GLY A 233 40.60 -7.15 14.17
CA GLY A 233 41.47 -6.40 13.26
C GLY A 233 42.39 -7.26 12.37
N THR A 234 42.14 -8.57 12.26
CA THR A 234 43.02 -9.51 11.52
C THR A 234 42.72 -9.60 10.02
N THR A 235 41.63 -8.98 9.56
CA THR A 235 41.23 -8.93 8.14
C THR A 235 40.77 -7.52 7.83
N SER A 236 41.32 -6.90 6.78
CA SER A 236 40.92 -5.54 6.39
C SER A 236 39.47 -5.54 5.86
N VAL A 237 38.67 -4.56 6.30
CA VAL A 237 37.28 -4.38 5.83
C VAL A 237 37.23 -4.24 4.30
N ASP A 238 38.26 -3.64 3.73
CA ASP A 238 38.41 -3.39 2.29
C ASP A 238 38.59 -4.66 1.45
N GLU A 239 39.29 -5.70 1.96
CA GLU A 239 39.46 -6.98 1.25
C GLU A 239 38.14 -7.77 1.18
N ILE A 240 37.34 -7.76 2.25
CA ILE A 240 36.02 -8.42 2.30
C ILE A 240 35.01 -7.66 1.44
N GLN A 241 35.09 -6.33 1.41
CA GLN A 241 34.23 -5.49 0.58
C GLN A 241 34.49 -5.72 -0.91
N LYS A 242 35.76 -5.82 -1.33
CA LYS A 242 36.15 -6.17 -2.72
C LYS A 242 35.64 -7.53 -3.17
N ASP A 243 35.70 -8.54 -2.30
CA ASP A 243 35.15 -9.89 -2.55
C ASP A 243 33.61 -9.96 -2.52
N SER A 244 32.93 -8.87 -2.14
CA SER A 244 31.47 -8.82 -2.02
C SER A 244 30.75 -8.30 -3.26
N TYR A 245 31.44 -7.64 -4.20
CA TYR A 245 30.87 -7.09 -5.44
C TYR A 245 30.66 -8.11 -6.58
N SER A 246 30.84 -9.41 -6.34
CA SER A 246 30.93 -10.42 -7.41
C SER A 246 29.65 -11.22 -7.64
N TRP A 247 29.18 -11.27 -8.90
CA TRP A 247 28.14 -12.18 -9.42
C TRP A 247 28.43 -13.67 -9.12
N VAL A 248 29.68 -14.03 -8.79
CA VAL A 248 30.11 -15.37 -8.36
C VAL A 248 29.42 -15.80 -7.05
N LYS A 249 28.98 -14.88 -6.19
CA LYS A 249 28.23 -15.20 -4.97
C LYS A 249 26.76 -15.55 -5.22
N ILE A 250 26.12 -15.17 -6.33
CA ILE A 250 24.70 -15.53 -6.56
C ILE A 250 24.53 -17.05 -6.69
N ASN A 251 25.44 -17.72 -7.39
CA ASN A 251 25.41 -19.18 -7.50
C ASN A 251 25.70 -19.86 -6.14
N GLN A 252 26.61 -19.30 -5.35
CA GLN A 252 26.88 -19.78 -3.99
C GLN A 252 25.69 -19.56 -3.04
N ARG A 253 24.98 -18.43 -3.17
CA ARG A 253 23.75 -18.11 -2.44
C ARG A 253 22.61 -19.06 -2.79
N LEU A 254 22.41 -19.34 -4.07
CA LEU A 254 21.36 -20.25 -4.56
C LEU A 254 21.57 -21.70 -4.09
N ASN A 255 22.83 -22.12 -3.90
CA ASN A 255 23.17 -23.46 -3.47
C ASN A 255 23.11 -23.68 -1.94
N GLN A 256 22.75 -22.67 -1.15
CA GLN A 256 22.54 -22.84 0.28
C GLN A 256 21.20 -23.52 0.56
N TYR A 257 21.17 -24.52 1.44
CA TYR A 257 19.97 -25.32 1.73
C TYR A 257 18.78 -24.47 2.17
N HIS A 258 19.01 -23.43 2.99
CA HIS A 258 17.95 -22.54 3.48
C HIS A 258 17.43 -21.62 2.36
N SER A 259 18.30 -21.12 1.48
CA SER A 259 17.90 -20.33 0.32
C SER A 259 17.11 -21.15 -0.70
N LEU A 260 17.48 -22.42 -0.91
CA LEU A 260 16.76 -23.36 -1.77
C LEU A 260 15.35 -23.65 -1.22
N ALA A 261 15.23 -23.90 0.09
CA ALA A 261 13.93 -24.10 0.74
C ALA A 261 13.02 -22.87 0.60
N TYR A 262 13.59 -21.67 0.76
CA TYR A 262 12.85 -20.42 0.59
C TYR A 262 12.42 -20.18 -0.87
N ALA A 263 13.32 -20.44 -1.83
CA ALA A 263 13.03 -20.36 -3.26
C ALA A 263 11.94 -21.37 -3.68
N ALA A 264 11.97 -22.59 -3.15
CA ALA A 264 10.94 -23.60 -3.38
C ALA A 264 9.58 -23.17 -2.81
N ALA A 265 9.55 -22.64 -1.59
CA ALA A 265 8.33 -22.10 -0.98
C ALA A 265 7.75 -20.93 -1.79
N PHE A 266 8.61 -20.04 -2.28
CA PHE A 266 8.19 -18.93 -3.15
C PHE A 266 7.65 -19.43 -4.50
N GLY A 267 8.32 -20.40 -5.12
CA GLY A 267 7.87 -21.03 -6.35
C GLY A 267 6.50 -21.70 -6.19
N LEU A 268 6.28 -22.43 -5.09
CA LEU A 268 4.98 -23.01 -4.73
C LEU A 268 3.91 -21.95 -4.53
N PHE A 269 4.24 -20.82 -3.89
CA PHE A 269 3.31 -19.71 -3.70
C PHE A 269 2.89 -19.08 -5.03
N ILE A 270 3.84 -18.82 -5.93
CA ILE A 270 3.56 -18.30 -7.29
C ILE A 270 2.70 -19.30 -8.06
N LEU A 271 3.05 -20.59 -8.03
CA LEU A 271 2.29 -21.65 -8.69
C LEU A 271 0.85 -21.69 -8.18
N ALA A 272 0.65 -21.66 -6.85
CA ALA A 272 -0.67 -21.63 -6.24
C ALA A 272 -1.46 -20.37 -6.62
N TYR A 273 -0.80 -19.22 -6.70
CA TYR A 273 -1.43 -17.97 -7.14
C TYR A 273 -1.88 -18.03 -8.59
N ILE A 274 -1.03 -18.53 -9.50
CA ILE A 274 -1.34 -18.73 -10.92
C ILE A 274 -2.46 -19.76 -11.09
N LEU A 275 -2.41 -20.89 -10.39
CA LEU A 275 -3.45 -21.90 -10.41
C LEU A 275 -4.78 -21.31 -9.95
N LYS A 276 -4.79 -20.54 -8.85
CA LYS A 276 -6.00 -19.85 -8.37
C LYS A 276 -6.55 -18.88 -9.41
N THR A 277 -5.73 -18.06 -10.06
CA THR A 277 -6.22 -17.12 -11.09
C THR A 277 -6.73 -17.84 -12.32
N LEU A 278 -6.07 -18.92 -12.76
CA LEU A 278 -6.53 -19.77 -13.86
C LEU A 278 -7.87 -20.44 -13.52
N ILE A 279 -8.00 -21.06 -12.34
CA ILE A 279 -9.24 -21.70 -11.88
C ILE A 279 -10.38 -20.68 -11.80
N VAL A 280 -10.15 -19.51 -11.20
CA VAL A 280 -11.17 -18.45 -11.10
C VAL A 280 -11.55 -17.92 -12.49
N SER A 281 -10.60 -17.76 -13.40
CA SER A 281 -10.84 -17.35 -14.78
C SER A 281 -11.69 -18.38 -15.54
N PHE A 282 -11.35 -19.66 -15.39
CA PHE A 282 -12.08 -20.79 -15.97
C PHE A 282 -13.51 -20.89 -15.42
N MET A 283 -13.67 -20.81 -14.09
CA MET A 283 -14.98 -20.80 -13.43
C MET A 283 -15.85 -19.63 -13.89
N LYS A 284 -15.28 -18.42 -14.03
CA LYS A 284 -16.00 -17.26 -14.56
C LYS A 284 -16.39 -17.41 -16.01
N LYS A 285 -15.51 -17.97 -16.85
CA LYS A 285 -15.81 -18.25 -18.26
C LYS A 285 -16.98 -19.23 -18.37
N ASN A 286 -16.95 -20.32 -17.60
CA ASN A 286 -18.00 -21.33 -17.58
C ASN A 286 -19.34 -20.80 -17.02
N ALA A 287 -19.28 -19.96 -15.98
CA ALA A 287 -20.47 -19.32 -15.43
C ALA A 287 -21.09 -18.33 -16.44
N LYS A 288 -20.27 -17.58 -17.18
CA LYS A 288 -20.74 -16.67 -18.23
C LYS A 288 -21.36 -17.43 -19.39
N THR A 289 -20.71 -18.49 -19.90
CA THR A 289 -21.29 -19.31 -20.98
C THR A 289 -22.60 -19.97 -20.57
N LYS A 290 -22.73 -20.38 -19.30
CA LYS A 290 -23.99 -20.94 -18.78
C LYS A 290 -25.10 -19.89 -18.69
N GLY A 291 -24.78 -18.70 -18.19
CA GLY A 291 -25.74 -17.58 -18.13
C GLY A 291 -26.18 -17.08 -19.51
N ASP A 292 -25.26 -17.00 -20.48
CA ASP A 292 -25.57 -16.62 -21.86
C ASP A 292 -26.48 -17.69 -22.51
N SER A 293 -26.22 -18.99 -22.28
CA SER A 293 -27.06 -20.08 -22.78
C SER A 293 -28.47 -20.13 -22.16
N GLU A 294 -28.59 -19.88 -20.85
CA GLU A 294 -29.91 -19.83 -20.17
C GLU A 294 -30.71 -18.58 -20.57
N GLY A 295 -30.02 -17.45 -20.83
CA GLY A 295 -30.61 -16.23 -21.35
C GLY A 295 -31.12 -16.36 -22.80
N GLU A 296 -30.37 -17.07 -23.65
CA GLU A 296 -30.75 -17.31 -25.05
C GLU A 296 -31.96 -18.27 -25.16
N VAL A 297 -32.00 -19.32 -24.34
CA VAL A 297 -33.14 -20.27 -24.28
C VAL A 297 -34.42 -19.59 -23.76
N THR A 298 -34.32 -18.76 -22.72
CA THR A 298 -35.48 -18.04 -22.16
C THR A 298 -36.03 -16.99 -23.14
N SER A 299 -35.14 -16.29 -23.85
CA SER A 299 -35.52 -15.36 -24.92
C SER A 299 -36.23 -16.07 -26.07
N ASN A 300 -35.68 -17.17 -26.59
CA ASN A 300 -36.28 -17.92 -27.71
C ASN A 300 -37.65 -18.50 -27.34
N ASN A 301 -37.83 -19.01 -26.13
CA ASN A 301 -39.12 -19.52 -25.66
C ASN A 301 -40.18 -18.40 -25.56
N TYR A 302 -39.78 -17.19 -25.15
CA TYR A 302 -40.68 -16.03 -25.08
C TYR A 302 -41.13 -15.57 -26.47
N PHE A 303 -40.21 -15.51 -27.44
CA PHE A 303 -40.56 -15.17 -28.82
C PHE A 303 -41.45 -16.24 -29.48
N ALA A 304 -41.20 -17.52 -29.22
CA ALA A 304 -42.05 -18.62 -29.70
C ALA A 304 -43.48 -18.56 -29.12
N SER A 305 -43.63 -18.18 -27.83
CA SER A 305 -44.97 -17.98 -27.24
C SER A 305 -45.72 -16.79 -27.85
N LEU A 306 -45.02 -15.70 -28.17
CA LEU A 306 -45.62 -14.53 -28.81
C LEU A 306 -46.07 -14.80 -30.24
N GLU A 307 -45.29 -15.56 -31.01
CA GLU A 307 -45.70 -16.00 -32.35
C GLU A 307 -46.92 -16.92 -32.31
N HIS A 308 -47.00 -17.82 -31.31
CA HIS A 308 -48.14 -18.70 -31.11
C HIS A 308 -49.43 -17.92 -30.76
N GLU A 309 -49.36 -16.96 -29.82
CA GLU A 309 -50.50 -16.08 -29.49
C GLU A 309 -50.93 -15.23 -30.70
N HIS A 310 -49.98 -14.75 -31.49
CA HIS A 310 -50.31 -14.00 -32.71
C HIS A 310 -51.00 -14.88 -33.76
N LEU A 311 -50.56 -16.13 -33.94
CA LEU A 311 -51.19 -17.10 -34.83
C LEU A 311 -52.60 -17.48 -34.36
N GLU A 312 -52.80 -17.74 -33.07
CA GLU A 312 -54.13 -18.03 -32.51
C GLU A 312 -55.09 -16.85 -32.70
N SER A 313 -54.65 -15.62 -32.42
CA SER A 313 -55.49 -14.42 -32.63
C SER A 313 -55.80 -14.13 -34.11
N PHE A 314 -54.96 -14.61 -35.04
CA PHE A 314 -55.21 -14.48 -36.48
C PHE A 314 -56.21 -15.55 -36.95
N ILE A 315 -56.10 -16.78 -36.45
CA ILE A 315 -57.04 -17.87 -36.73
C ILE A 315 -58.44 -17.53 -36.19
N GLU A 316 -58.53 -16.99 -34.98
CA GLU A 316 -59.80 -16.57 -34.37
C GLU A 316 -60.48 -15.42 -35.13
N LYS A 317 -59.72 -14.57 -35.83
CA LYS A 317 -60.26 -13.49 -36.68
C LYS A 317 -60.68 -13.94 -38.09
N THR A 318 -60.33 -15.15 -38.50
CA THR A 318 -60.56 -15.68 -39.86
C THR A 318 -61.62 -16.78 -39.92
N GLN A 319 -62.18 -17.18 -38.78
CA GLN A 319 -63.41 -17.99 -38.66
C GLN A 319 -64.65 -17.11 -38.49
#